data_AF-A0A7G8H0E6-F1
#
_entry.id   AF-A0A7G8H0E6-F1
#
_cell.length_a   1.000
_cell.length_b   1.000
_cell.length_c   1.000
_cell.angle_alpha   90.00
_cell.angle_beta   90.00
_cell.angle_gamma   90.00
#
_symmetry.space_group_name_H-M   'P 1'
#
loop_
_entity.id
_entity.type
_entity.pdbx_description
1 polymer ?
#
loop_
_entity_poly.entity_id
_entity_poly.type
_entity_poly.pdbx_seq_one_letter_code
_entity_poly.pdbx_strand_id
1 'polypeptide(L)'
;MLASAPPPPPLVCTIQNVERRWSGQPISGIRQLEQQQFLVVQGDNPGIEPKTVIESRLTPLVEHFSSSGVEQIEGSRLTYHWSYEASLGALTFNDSGASSGSAQESRVAVSGDLVIDPQKGFELSQQSRLTQSAGTRTLSSLLETAHGSCREQR
;
A
#
# COMPACT_ATOMS: atom_id res chain seq x y z
N MET A 1 -41.36 -16.17 1.97
CA MET A 1 -40.18 -15.60 1.27
C MET A 1 -39.34 -14.89 2.30
N LEU A 2 -38.17 -15.42 2.66
CA LEU A 2 -37.25 -14.72 3.55
C LEU A 2 -36.58 -13.64 2.71
N ALA A 3 -36.82 -12.37 3.04
CA ALA A 3 -36.10 -11.26 2.44
C ALA A 3 -34.62 -11.39 2.82
N SER A 4 -33.74 -11.46 1.81
CA SER A 4 -32.30 -11.37 2.03
C SER A 4 -32.01 -10.05 2.74
N ALA A 5 -31.16 -10.08 3.77
CA ALA A 5 -30.72 -8.86 4.43
C ALA A 5 -30.05 -7.93 3.38
N PRO A 6 -30.23 -6.60 3.48
CA PRO A 6 -29.56 -5.68 2.58
C PRO A 6 -28.04 -5.83 2.73
N PRO A 7 -27.27 -5.73 1.62
CA PRO A 7 -25.82 -5.84 1.68
C PRO A 7 -25.24 -4.72 2.55
N PRO A 8 -24.15 -5.00 3.29
CA PRO A 8 -23.52 -4.00 4.15
C PRO A 8 -23.03 -2.81 3.32
N PRO A 9 -23.20 -1.57 3.81
CA PRO A 9 -22.75 -0.39 3.09
C PRO A 9 -21.22 -0.36 2.97
N PRO A 10 -20.66 0.20 1.87
CA PRO A 10 -19.22 0.42 1.76
C PRO A 10 -18.66 1.33 2.87
N LEU A 11 -17.37 1.19 3.17
CA LEU A 11 -16.68 2.06 4.12
C LEU A 11 -15.72 3.00 3.38
N VAL A 12 -15.81 4.28 3.68
CA VAL A 12 -14.81 5.28 3.26
C VAL A 12 -13.83 5.48 4.41
N CYS A 13 -12.58 5.09 4.21
CA CYS A 13 -11.51 5.20 5.18
C CYS A 13 -10.63 6.41 4.88
N THR A 14 -10.29 7.21 5.89
CA THR A 14 -9.41 8.39 5.75
C THR A 14 -8.16 8.21 6.58
N ILE A 15 -7.00 8.33 5.94
CA ILE A 15 -5.69 8.33 6.61
C ILE A 15 -5.50 9.63 7.37
N GLN A 16 -5.23 9.53 8.66
CA GLN A 16 -5.09 10.67 9.57
C GLN A 16 -3.63 10.91 9.94
N ASN A 17 -2.92 9.85 10.35
CA ASN A 17 -1.55 9.92 10.81
C ASN A 17 -0.68 8.94 10.03
N VAL A 18 0.56 9.32 9.75
CA VAL A 18 1.52 8.50 9.00
C VAL A 18 2.90 8.60 9.64
N GLU A 19 3.44 7.48 10.08
CA GLU A 19 4.83 7.33 10.45
C GLU A 19 5.65 6.78 9.29
N ARG A 20 6.85 7.33 9.07
CA ARG A 20 7.74 6.91 7.99
C ARG A 20 9.15 6.66 8.51
N ARG A 21 9.73 5.52 8.13
CA ARG A 21 11.11 5.16 8.46
C ARG A 21 11.85 4.73 7.22
N TRP A 22 12.87 5.49 6.86
CA TRP A 22 13.77 5.18 5.76
C TRP A 22 14.99 4.41 6.27
N SER A 23 15.45 3.45 5.47
CA SER A 23 16.76 2.85 5.59
C SER A 23 17.49 3.01 4.25
N GLY A 24 18.63 3.70 4.26
CA GLY A 24 19.36 4.09 3.04
C GLY A 24 18.92 5.47 2.52
N GLN A 25 19.25 5.75 1.26
CA GLN A 25 18.92 7.04 0.64
C GLN A 25 17.41 7.11 0.35
N PRO A 26 16.70 8.18 0.76
CA PRO A 26 15.29 8.35 0.45
C PRO A 26 15.04 8.28 -1.05
N ILE A 27 13.96 7.60 -1.44
CA ILE A 27 13.56 7.52 -2.84
C ILE A 27 12.69 8.74 -3.13
N SER A 28 13.29 9.75 -3.76
CA SER A 28 12.60 10.99 -4.11
C SER A 28 11.31 10.72 -4.88
N GLY A 29 10.21 11.29 -4.40
CA GLY A 29 8.90 11.16 -5.05
C GLY A 29 8.08 9.94 -4.63
N ILE A 30 8.57 9.09 -3.71
CA ILE A 30 7.72 8.13 -3.01
C ILE A 30 6.90 8.88 -1.94
N ARG A 31 5.75 9.38 -2.41
CA ARG A 31 4.46 9.65 -1.74
C ARG A 31 4.39 10.44 -0.41
N GLN A 32 3.28 11.17 -0.26
CA GLN A 32 2.66 11.57 1.01
C GLN A 32 1.32 10.84 1.20
N LEU A 33 1.17 10.08 2.29
CA LEU A 33 0.00 9.21 2.61
C LEU A 33 -1.16 9.93 3.31
N GLU A 34 -0.88 11.09 3.90
CA GLU A 34 -1.81 11.79 4.79
C GLU A 34 -3.05 12.30 4.05
N GLN A 35 -4.20 12.26 4.72
CA GLN A 35 -5.51 12.72 4.24
C GLN A 35 -6.07 11.97 3.02
N GLN A 36 -5.36 10.98 2.50
CA GLN A 36 -5.88 10.16 1.43
C GLN A 36 -6.99 9.26 1.91
N GLN A 37 -7.89 8.96 0.98
CA GLN A 37 -9.05 8.11 1.22
C GLN A 37 -8.99 6.87 0.35
N PHE A 38 -9.55 5.78 0.88
CA PHE A 38 -9.80 4.56 0.14
C PHE A 38 -11.17 4.00 0.52
N LEU A 39 -11.75 3.26 -0.41
CA LEU A 39 -13.05 2.62 -0.27
C LEU A 39 -12.86 1.14 0.06
N VAL A 40 -13.66 0.64 1.00
CA VAL A 40 -13.79 -0.79 1.30
C VAL A 40 -15.20 -1.19 0.91
N VAL A 41 -15.32 -1.97 -0.16
CA VAL A 41 -16.57 -2.59 -0.58
C VAL A 41 -16.78 -3.85 0.24
N GLN A 42 -17.96 -3.98 0.85
CA GLN A 42 -18.37 -5.12 1.66
C GLN A 42 -19.47 -5.91 0.95
N GLY A 43 -19.68 -7.18 1.34
CA GLY A 43 -20.74 -8.04 0.80
C GLY A 43 -20.22 -9.10 -0.16
N ASP A 44 -20.99 -9.41 -1.21
CA ASP A 44 -20.77 -10.58 -2.07
C ASP A 44 -19.47 -10.52 -2.90
N ASN A 45 -18.99 -9.31 -3.20
CA ASN A 45 -17.72 -9.05 -3.88
C ASN A 45 -16.91 -8.04 -3.08
N PRO A 46 -16.29 -8.46 -1.96
CA PRO A 46 -15.60 -7.54 -1.09
C PRO A 46 -14.27 -7.12 -1.74
N GLY A 47 -13.92 -5.85 -1.58
CA GLY A 47 -12.78 -5.27 -2.31
C GLY A 47 -12.34 -3.94 -1.74
N ILE A 48 -11.16 -3.48 -2.18
CA ILE A 48 -10.63 -2.16 -1.82
C ILE A 48 -10.30 -1.38 -3.07
N GLU A 49 -10.66 -0.09 -3.04
CA GLU A 49 -10.38 0.85 -4.11
C GLU A 49 -9.64 2.08 -3.58
N PRO A 50 -8.45 2.40 -4.12
CA PRO A 50 -7.70 1.64 -5.12
C PRO A 50 -7.15 0.31 -4.56
N LYS A 51 -6.88 -0.69 -5.41
CA LYS A 51 -6.43 -2.04 -4.97
C LYS A 51 -5.11 -2.04 -4.21
N THR A 52 -4.25 -1.06 -4.45
CA THR A 52 -3.03 -0.88 -3.67
C THR A 52 -3.33 -0.31 -2.27
N VAL A 53 -4.60 -0.04 -1.91
CA VAL A 53 -5.12 0.73 -0.75
C VAL A 53 -4.77 2.23 -0.82
N ILE A 54 -3.87 2.56 -1.75
CA ILE A 54 -2.89 3.56 -1.50
C ILE A 54 -2.55 4.15 -2.88
N GLU A 55 -3.07 5.34 -3.19
CA GLU A 55 -2.74 6.03 -4.44
C GLU A 55 -1.37 6.71 -4.38
N SER A 56 -0.48 6.31 -5.28
CA SER A 56 0.88 6.83 -5.34
C SER A 56 1.32 7.03 -6.79
N ARG A 57 2.48 7.67 -7.00
CA ARG A 57 3.13 7.70 -8.33
C ARG A 57 3.50 6.31 -8.85
N LEU A 58 3.50 5.29 -8.00
CA LEU A 58 3.75 3.91 -8.38
C LEU A 58 2.50 3.23 -8.93
N THR A 59 1.29 3.71 -8.59
CA THR A 59 0.02 3.11 -9.02
C THR A 59 -0.08 2.89 -10.55
N PRO A 60 0.34 3.81 -11.42
CA PRO A 60 0.33 3.60 -12.87
C PRO A 60 1.40 2.61 -13.36
N LEU A 61 2.40 2.33 -12.53
CA LEU A 61 3.56 1.48 -12.84
C LEU A 61 3.44 0.09 -12.21
N VAL A 62 2.27 -0.25 -11.65
CA VAL A 62 2.03 -1.51 -10.97
C VAL A 62 2.15 -2.68 -11.95
N GLU A 63 3.09 -3.55 -11.65
CA GLU A 63 3.38 -4.82 -12.30
C GLU A 63 3.20 -5.94 -11.26
N HIS A 64 2.84 -7.14 -11.70
CA HIS A 64 2.76 -8.33 -10.84
C HIS A 64 1.92 -8.16 -9.56
N PHE A 65 0.81 -7.41 -9.64
CA PHE A 65 -0.08 -7.19 -8.51
C PHE A 65 -0.69 -8.50 -7.99
N SER A 66 -0.67 -8.66 -6.67
CA SER A 66 -1.29 -9.77 -5.95
C SER A 66 -1.96 -9.27 -4.68
N SER A 67 -3.08 -9.87 -4.31
CA SER A 67 -3.79 -9.58 -3.05
C SER A 67 -4.46 -10.81 -2.46
N SER A 68 -4.60 -10.87 -1.14
CA SER A 68 -5.41 -11.89 -0.45
C SER A 68 -6.91 -11.79 -0.77
N GLY A 69 -7.36 -10.62 -1.25
CA GLY A 69 -8.77 -10.25 -1.17
C GLY A 69 -9.10 -9.75 0.24
N VAL A 70 -10.30 -9.21 0.40
CA VAL A 70 -10.77 -8.73 1.71
C VAL A 70 -11.28 -9.93 2.50
N GLU A 71 -10.60 -10.23 3.59
CA GLU A 71 -10.96 -11.30 4.50
C GLU A 71 -11.68 -10.72 5.73
N GLN A 72 -12.82 -11.31 6.10
CA GLN A 72 -13.54 -10.94 7.31
C GLN A 72 -13.37 -12.06 8.34
N ILE A 73 -12.67 -11.74 9.43
CA ILE A 73 -12.41 -12.68 10.52
C ILE A 73 -13.49 -12.54 11.59
N GLU A 74 -13.81 -13.63 12.28
CA GLU A 74 -14.78 -13.69 13.38
C GLU A 74 -14.67 -12.48 14.32
N GLY A 75 -15.81 -11.81 14.55
CA GLY A 75 -15.86 -10.59 15.35
C GLY A 75 -15.77 -9.27 14.57
N SER A 76 -15.92 -9.29 13.23
CA SER A 76 -16.02 -8.12 12.31
C SER A 76 -14.72 -7.38 11.99
N ARG A 77 -13.56 -7.99 12.25
CA ARG A 77 -12.26 -7.48 11.80
C ARG A 77 -12.08 -7.76 10.31
N LEU A 78 -11.67 -6.75 9.54
CA LEU A 78 -11.34 -6.89 8.12
C LEU A 78 -9.83 -6.86 7.94
N THR A 79 -9.29 -7.77 7.14
CA THR A 79 -7.88 -7.82 6.77
C THR A 79 -7.73 -7.81 5.26
N TYR A 80 -6.68 -7.13 4.79
CA TYR A 80 -6.33 -7.08 3.39
C TYR A 80 -4.82 -7.01 3.22
N HIS A 81 -4.29 -7.96 2.45
CA HIS A 81 -2.87 -8.05 2.14
C HIS A 81 -2.68 -7.80 0.65
N TRP A 82 -1.69 -7.00 0.28
CA TRP A 82 -1.33 -6.77 -1.12
C TRP A 82 0.18 -6.74 -1.33
N SER A 83 0.58 -7.02 -2.55
CA SER A 83 1.94 -6.80 -3.03
C SER A 83 1.96 -6.49 -4.52
N TYR A 84 2.98 -5.76 -4.96
CA TYR A 84 3.24 -5.49 -6.37
C TYR A 84 4.70 -5.11 -6.58
N GLU A 85 5.12 -5.12 -7.84
CA GLU A 85 6.37 -4.51 -8.27
C GLU A 85 6.07 -3.29 -9.14
N ALA A 86 6.98 -2.33 -9.18
CA ALA A 86 6.92 -1.23 -10.13
C ALA A 86 8.31 -0.92 -10.67
N SER A 87 8.42 -0.89 -12.00
CA SER A 87 9.65 -0.52 -12.69
C SER A 87 9.80 1.01 -12.70
N LEU A 88 10.83 1.53 -12.04
CA LEU A 88 11.11 2.97 -11.92
C LEU A 88 12.01 3.50 -13.04
N GLY A 89 12.45 2.62 -13.94
CA GLY A 89 13.42 2.93 -14.97
C GLY A 89 14.82 3.18 -14.39
N ALA A 90 15.65 3.89 -15.15
CA ALA A 90 17.04 4.12 -14.77
C ALA A 90 17.15 5.24 -13.72
N LEU A 91 17.58 4.90 -12.51
CA LEU A 91 17.84 5.86 -11.44
C LEU A 91 19.34 6.05 -11.25
N THR A 92 19.74 7.28 -10.93
CA THR A 92 21.11 7.62 -10.53
C THR A 92 21.18 7.67 -9.01
N PHE A 93 22.03 6.83 -8.43
CA PHE A 93 22.35 6.87 -7.01
C PHE A 93 23.73 7.51 -6.87
N ASN A 94 23.82 8.58 -6.08
CA ASN A 94 25.10 9.18 -5.74
C ASN A 94 25.75 8.33 -4.64
N ASP A 95 26.27 7.16 -5.02
CA ASP A 95 27.03 6.33 -4.08
C ASP A 95 28.37 7.04 -3.82
N SER A 96 28.52 7.60 -2.63
CA SER A 96 29.72 8.31 -2.19
C SER A 96 30.88 7.32 -2.03
N GLY A 97 31.64 7.07 -3.10
CA GLY A 97 32.95 6.41 -2.98
C GLY A 97 33.51 5.69 -4.20
N ALA A 98 32.70 5.35 -5.22
CA ALA A 98 33.22 4.68 -6.41
C ALA A 98 32.46 5.15 -7.65
N SER A 99 33.21 5.73 -8.59
CA SER A 99 32.93 5.88 -10.03
C SER A 99 31.46 6.07 -10.42
N SER A 100 31.10 7.27 -10.88
CA SER A 100 29.88 7.62 -11.62
C SER A 100 29.19 6.40 -12.27
N GLY A 101 28.28 5.76 -11.52
CA GLY A 101 27.59 4.57 -11.97
C GLY A 101 26.61 4.95 -13.07
N SER A 102 26.68 4.27 -14.21
CA SER A 102 25.65 4.34 -15.27
C SER A 102 24.26 4.22 -14.64
N ALA A 103 23.28 4.99 -15.14
CA ALA A 103 21.90 4.85 -14.68
C ALA A 103 21.47 3.38 -14.81
N GLN A 104 21.15 2.75 -13.68
CA GLN A 104 20.79 1.34 -13.64
C GLN A 104 19.29 1.22 -13.46
N GLU A 105 18.71 0.29 -14.21
CA GLU A 105 17.29 0.00 -14.12
C GLU A 105 16.96 -0.45 -12.70
N SER A 106 15.96 0.20 -12.13
CA SER A 106 15.59 0.07 -10.74
C SER A 106 14.13 -0.34 -10.63
N ARG A 107 13.85 -1.17 -9.63
CA ARG A 107 12.51 -1.67 -9.34
C ARG A 107 12.19 -1.46 -7.88
N VAL A 108 10.93 -1.17 -7.59
CA VAL A 108 10.42 -1.15 -6.22
C VAL A 108 9.45 -2.30 -6.03
N ALA A 109 9.72 -3.16 -5.05
CA ALA A 109 8.77 -4.13 -4.56
C ALA A 109 8.03 -3.51 -3.37
N VAL A 110 6.70 -3.54 -3.43
CA VAL A 110 5.82 -3.01 -2.39
C VAL A 110 4.95 -4.12 -1.85
N SER A 111 4.85 -4.20 -0.54
CA SER A 111 3.91 -5.08 0.16
C SER A 111 3.26 -4.33 1.30
N GLY A 112 2.03 -4.69 1.64
CA GLY A 112 1.39 -4.11 2.80
C GLY A 112 0.20 -4.91 3.31
N ASP A 113 -0.23 -4.47 4.48
CA ASP A 113 -1.26 -5.06 5.30
C ASP A 113 -2.19 -3.95 5.78
N LEU A 114 -3.48 -4.14 5.61
CA LEU A 114 -4.53 -3.28 6.15
C LEU A 114 -5.35 -4.10 7.13
N VAL A 115 -5.56 -3.55 8.31
CA VAL A 115 -6.43 -4.10 9.33
C VAL A 115 -7.45 -3.04 9.71
N ILE A 116 -8.73 -3.37 9.62
CA ILE A 116 -9.83 -2.53 10.11
C ILE A 116 -10.48 -3.25 11.28
N ASP A 117 -10.57 -2.56 12.42
CA ASP A 117 -11.18 -3.06 13.63
C ASP A 117 -12.72 -2.89 13.61
N PRO A 118 -13.45 -3.56 14.52
CA PRO A 118 -14.90 -3.43 14.64
C PRO A 118 -15.42 -2.02 14.95
N GLN A 119 -14.58 -1.17 15.54
CA GLN A 119 -14.88 0.24 15.82
C GLN A 119 -14.61 1.15 14.63
N LYS A 120 -14.23 0.56 13.48
CA LYS A 120 -13.89 1.24 12.22
C LYS A 120 -12.61 2.08 12.33
N GLY A 121 -11.76 1.84 13.33
CA GLY A 121 -10.37 2.25 13.30
C GLY A 121 -9.59 1.35 12.34
N PHE A 122 -8.50 1.87 11.76
CA PHE A 122 -7.62 1.05 10.95
C PHE A 122 -6.14 1.32 11.21
N GLU A 123 -5.36 0.28 10.97
CA GLU A 123 -3.90 0.33 10.84
C GLU A 123 -3.52 -0.20 9.45
N LEU A 124 -2.65 0.55 8.79
CA LEU A 124 -2.10 0.25 7.48
C LEU A 124 -0.58 0.18 7.62
N SER A 125 0.01 -0.99 7.38
CA SER A 125 1.45 -1.17 7.33
C SER A 125 1.89 -1.39 5.89
N GLN A 126 2.95 -0.72 5.46
CA GLN A 126 3.49 -0.86 4.13
C GLN A 126 5.01 -0.88 4.17
N GLN A 127 5.59 -1.75 3.35
CA GLN A 127 7.01 -1.76 3.06
C GLN A 127 7.25 -1.59 1.56
N SER A 128 8.09 -0.62 1.21
CA SER A 128 8.66 -0.45 -0.12
C SER A 128 10.15 -0.77 -0.09
N ARG A 129 10.62 -1.61 -1.01
CA ARG A 129 12.04 -1.98 -1.15
C ARG A 129 12.50 -1.69 -2.57
N LEU A 130 13.51 -0.83 -2.68
CA LEU A 130 14.15 -0.50 -3.95
C LEU A 130 15.35 -1.40 -4.19
N THR A 131 15.39 -2.02 -5.35
CA THR A 131 16.49 -2.85 -5.83
C THR A 131 16.92 -2.39 -7.22
N GLN A 132 18.17 -2.71 -7.58
CA GLN A 132 18.63 -2.65 -8.97
C GLN A 132 18.24 -3.94 -9.68
N SER A 133 17.71 -3.87 -10.89
CA SER A 133 17.18 -5.02 -11.64
C SER A 133 18.22 -6.13 -11.88
N ALA A 134 19.52 -5.81 -11.83
CA ALA A 134 20.62 -6.77 -11.99
C ALA A 134 21.13 -7.37 -10.66
N GLY A 135 20.56 -7.02 -9.51
CA GLY A 135 21.06 -7.45 -8.20
C GLY A 135 19.96 -7.78 -7.20
N THR A 136 20.32 -8.51 -6.15
CA THR A 136 19.44 -8.80 -5.00
C THR A 136 19.60 -7.79 -3.86
N ARG A 137 20.51 -6.82 -4.02
CA ARG A 137 20.83 -5.82 -3.00
C ARG A 137 19.71 -4.78 -2.92
N THR A 138 19.13 -4.66 -1.73
CA THR A 138 18.25 -3.53 -1.41
C THR A 138 19.09 -2.26 -1.26
N LEU A 139 18.77 -1.24 -2.06
CA LEU A 139 19.42 0.07 -2.01
C LEU A 139 18.80 0.97 -0.95
N SER A 140 17.47 0.92 -0.88
CA SER A 140 16.69 1.73 0.05
C SER A 140 15.41 1.00 0.39
N SER A 141 14.94 1.20 1.62
CA SER A 141 13.62 0.76 2.02
C SER A 141 12.88 1.85 2.78
N LEU A 142 11.58 1.87 2.58
CA LEU A 142 10.63 2.71 3.29
C LEU A 142 9.65 1.80 4.01
N LEU A 143 9.54 1.98 5.32
CA LEU A 143 8.47 1.42 6.14
C LEU A 143 7.52 2.54 6.51
N GLU A 144 6.23 2.34 6.24
CA GLU A 144 5.17 3.27 6.59
C GLU A 144 4.13 2.57 7.45
N THR A 145 3.71 3.25 8.50
CA THR A 145 2.56 2.84 9.31
C THR A 145 1.58 4.00 9.31
N ALA A 146 0.36 3.78 8.88
CA ALA A 146 -0.67 4.79 8.83
C ALA A 146 -1.90 4.36 9.65
N HIS A 147 -2.50 5.34 10.31
CA HIS A 147 -3.70 5.14 11.12
C HIS A 147 -4.80 6.08 10.67
N GLY A 148 -6.04 5.65 10.87
CA GLY A 148 -7.19 6.48 10.59
C GLY A 148 -8.49 5.82 10.98
N SER A 149 -9.57 6.35 10.41
CA SER A 149 -10.92 5.89 10.69
C SER A 149 -11.74 5.73 9.42
N CYS A 150 -12.65 4.77 9.43
CA CYS A 150 -13.60 4.50 8.38
C CYS A 150 -15.02 4.93 8.79
N ARG A 151 -15.80 5.36 7.80
CA ARG A 151 -17.22 5.69 7.97
C ARG A 151 -18.03 4.98 6.89
N GLU A 152 -19.25 4.59 7.24
CA GLU A 152 -20.18 4.05 6.24
C GLU A 152 -20.54 5.12 5.22
N GLN A 153 -20.52 4.74 3.96
CA GLN A 153 -21.04 5.54 2.88
C GLN A 153 -22.57 5.41 2.90
N ARG A 154 -23.25 6.48 3.35
CA ARG A 154 -24.71 6.58 3.35
C ARG A 154 -25.22 7.13 2.02
#